data_AF-A0A6N8G6R3-F1
#
_entry.id   AF-A0A6N8G6R3-F1
#
_cell.length_a   1.000
_cell.length_b   1.000
_cell.length_c   1.000
_cell.angle_alpha   90.00
_cell.angle_beta   90.00
_cell.angle_gamma   90.00
#
_symmetry.space_group_name_H-M   'P 1'
#
loop_
_entity.id
_entity.type
_entity.pdbx_description
1 polymer ?
#
loop_
_entity_poly.entity_id
_entity_poly.type
_entity_poly.pdbx_seq_one_letter_code
_entity_poly.pdbx_strand_id
1 'polypeptide(L)'
;MKIDYSTDAVYIEFNTKPAVDSIEIVDGVIFDLDEDDEVTGVEILDLKYKTPEQIKKIHQYTEYPIKPEYLQQLKDLFGSAIPCGV
;
A
#
# COMPACT_ATOMS: atom_id res chain seq x y z
N MET A 1 9.65 -3.07 -5.98
CA MET A 1 8.27 -3.63 -6.01
C MET A 1 8.32 -5.15 -5.93
N LYS A 2 7.80 -5.73 -4.84
CA LYS A 2 7.77 -7.18 -4.62
C LYS A 2 6.33 -7.60 -4.30
N ILE A 3 5.64 -8.16 -5.27
CA ILE A 3 4.28 -8.67 -5.07
C ILE A 3 4.37 -10.15 -4.74
N ASP A 4 3.90 -10.54 -3.55
CA ASP A 4 3.87 -11.94 -3.10
C ASP A 4 2.44 -12.48 -3.00
N TYR A 5 1.91 -12.92 -4.14
CA TYR A 5 0.57 -13.49 -4.23
C TYR A 5 0.37 -14.80 -3.43
N SER A 6 1.43 -15.43 -2.91
CA SER A 6 1.30 -16.67 -2.13
C SER A 6 0.74 -16.43 -0.73
N THR A 7 0.87 -15.20 -0.23
CA THR A 7 0.49 -14.81 1.14
C THR A 7 -0.86 -14.09 1.22
N ASP A 8 -1.59 -13.96 0.10
CA ASP A 8 -2.80 -13.11 0.03
C ASP A 8 -2.54 -11.67 0.52
N ALA A 9 -1.31 -11.21 0.32
CA ALA A 9 -0.84 -9.89 0.71
C ALA A 9 -0.03 -9.26 -0.43
N VAL A 10 0.07 -7.95 -0.41
CA VAL A 10 0.86 -7.17 -1.36
C VAL A 10 1.71 -6.19 -0.59
N TYR A 11 3.01 -6.25 -0.83
CA TYR A 11 3.95 -5.27 -0.32
C TYR A 11 4.47 -4.38 -1.44
N ILE A 12 4.44 -3.07 -1.21
CA ILE A 12 4.86 -2.05 -2.16
C ILE A 12 5.90 -1.20 -1.49
N GLU A 13 7.15 -1.46 -1.81
CA GLU A 13 8.27 -0.59 -1.45
C GLU A 13 8.33 0.59 -2.41
N PHE A 14 8.22 1.82 -1.89
CA PHE A 14 8.29 3.05 -2.67
C PHE A 14 9.71 3.60 -2.81
N ASN A 15 10.55 3.41 -1.79
CA ASN A 15 11.94 3.84 -1.77
C ASN A 15 12.79 2.90 -0.91
N THR A 16 14.11 3.07 -0.93
CA THR A 16 15.06 2.21 -0.22
C THR A 16 15.45 2.73 1.17
N LYS A 17 14.78 3.78 1.68
CA LYS A 17 15.03 4.24 3.04
C LYS A 17 14.56 3.16 4.02
N PRO A 18 15.27 2.95 5.14
CA PRO A 18 14.86 1.97 6.14
C PRO A 18 13.54 2.40 6.80
N ALA A 19 12.58 1.46 6.87
CA ALA A 19 11.42 1.61 7.72
C ALA A 19 11.85 1.43 9.19
N VAL A 20 11.48 2.36 10.05
CA VAL A 20 11.75 2.34 11.49
C VAL A 20 10.47 2.16 12.32
N ASP A 21 9.32 2.43 11.73
CA ASP A 21 8.00 2.21 12.34
C ASP A 21 6.98 1.74 11.28
N SER A 22 5.88 1.14 11.75
CA SER A 22 4.78 0.68 10.90
C SER A 22 3.44 0.94 11.58
N ILE A 23 2.49 1.49 10.83
CA ILE A 23 1.16 1.84 11.35
C ILE A 23 0.04 1.21 10.51
N GLU A 24 -0.96 0.67 11.17
CA GLU A 24 -2.18 0.20 10.51
C GLU A 24 -3.19 1.36 10.43
N ILE A 25 -3.38 1.90 9.24
CA ILE A 25 -4.26 3.07 9.00
C ILE A 25 -5.73 2.68 8.83
N VAL A 26 -5.96 1.44 8.42
CA VAL A 26 -7.26 0.77 8.28
C VAL A 26 -6.98 -0.73 8.28
N ASP A 27 -7.95 -1.51 8.73
CA ASP A 27 -7.92 -2.98 8.72
C ASP A 27 -7.24 -3.55 7.47
N GLY A 28 -6.08 -4.17 7.67
CA GLY A 28 -5.25 -4.81 6.66
C GLY A 28 -4.53 -3.85 5.69
N VAL A 29 -4.36 -2.57 6.02
CA VAL A 29 -3.49 -1.64 5.28
C VAL A 29 -2.50 -1.00 6.24
N ILE A 30 -1.23 -1.30 6.02
CA ILE A 30 -0.13 -0.91 6.90
C ILE A 30 0.80 0.01 6.10
N PHE A 31 1.18 1.14 6.70
CA PHE A 31 2.19 2.05 6.17
C PHE A 31 3.49 1.86 6.93
N ASP A 32 4.58 1.71 6.19
CA ASP A 32 5.92 1.70 6.74
C ASP A 32 6.50 3.11 6.68
N LEU A 33 7.04 3.58 7.81
CA LEU A 33 7.50 4.94 8.00
C LEU A 33 9.02 4.96 8.24
N ASP A 34 9.71 5.95 7.68
CA ASP A 34 11.10 6.24 8.03
C ASP A 34 11.21 7.12 9.29
N GLU A 35 12.43 7.51 9.64
CA GLU A 35 12.72 8.37 10.80
C GLU A 35 12.11 9.77 10.73
N ASP A 36 11.64 10.20 9.57
CA ASP A 36 11.01 11.49 9.31
C ASP A 36 9.48 11.38 9.20
N ASP A 37 8.89 10.25 9.61
CA ASP A 37 7.47 9.90 9.42
C ASP A 37 7.02 9.85 7.94
N GLU A 38 7.96 9.69 6.99
CA GLU A 38 7.62 9.56 5.57
C GLU A 38 7.31 8.10 5.20
N VAL A 39 6.25 7.90 4.42
CA VAL A 39 5.86 6.57 3.94
C VAL A 39 6.92 6.02 2.97
N THR A 40 7.59 4.94 3.37
CA THR A 40 8.58 4.20 2.58
C THR A 40 7.98 2.99 1.88
N GLY A 41 6.89 2.44 2.43
CA GLY A 41 6.19 1.29 1.86
C GLY A 41 4.75 1.16 2.33
N VAL A 42 4.00 0.32 1.61
CA VAL A 42 2.62 -0.05 1.97
C VAL A 42 2.48 -1.56 1.88
N GLU A 43 1.95 -2.15 2.94
CA GLU A 43 1.51 -3.53 2.97
C GLU A 43 -0.02 -3.59 2.98
N ILE A 44 -0.60 -4.43 2.12
CA ILE A 44 -2.03 -4.70 2.07
C ILE A 44 -2.22 -6.19 2.34
N LEU A 45 -2.89 -6.52 3.44
CA LEU A 45 -3.24 -7.88 3.83
C LEU A 45 -4.64 -8.24 3.33
N ASP A 46 -4.93 -9.54 3.29
CA ASP A 46 -6.24 -10.07 2.95
C ASP A 46 -6.75 -9.56 1.58
N LEU A 47 -5.85 -9.46 0.59
CA LEU A 47 -6.11 -8.80 -0.68
C LEU A 47 -7.37 -9.35 -1.36
N LYS A 48 -7.60 -10.67 -1.33
CA LYS A 48 -8.79 -11.31 -1.91
C LYS A 48 -10.11 -10.86 -1.28
N TYR A 49 -10.06 -10.28 -0.07
CA TYR A 49 -11.23 -9.73 0.63
C TYR A 49 -11.33 -8.20 0.55
N LYS A 50 -10.34 -7.52 -0.05
CA LYS A 50 -10.38 -6.07 -0.24
C LYS A 50 -11.04 -5.71 -1.57
N THR A 51 -11.93 -4.73 -1.53
CA THR A 51 -12.53 -4.16 -2.74
C THR A 51 -11.61 -3.12 -3.38
N PRO A 52 -11.71 -2.90 -4.71
CA PRO A 52 -11.01 -1.81 -5.38
C PRO A 52 -11.21 -0.44 -4.73
N GLU A 53 -12.40 -0.19 -4.18
CA GLU A 53 -12.71 1.09 -3.54
C GLU A 53 -12.01 1.26 -2.20
N GLN A 54 -11.90 0.21 -1.38
CA GLN A 54 -11.14 0.26 -0.13
C GLN A 54 -9.68 0.57 -0.41
N ILE A 55 -9.12 -0.08 -1.44
CA ILE A 55 -7.73 0.11 -1.82
C ILE A 55 -7.48 1.49 -2.44
N LYS A 56 -8.40 2.01 -3.27
CA LYS A 56 -8.28 3.38 -3.81
C LYS A 56 -8.29 4.46 -2.73
N LYS A 57 -8.93 4.22 -1.58
CA LYS A 57 -9.01 5.22 -0.51
C LYS A 57 -7.72 5.36 0.30
N ILE A 58 -6.73 4.48 0.13
CA ILE A 58 -5.47 4.53 0.90
C ILE A 58 -4.67 5.83 0.69
N HIS A 59 -4.82 6.49 -0.47
CA HIS A 59 -4.13 7.76 -0.70
C HIS A 59 -4.82 8.97 -0.04
N GLN A 60 -5.99 8.78 0.58
CA GLN A 60 -6.79 9.86 1.17
C GLN A 60 -6.45 10.10 2.64
N TYR A 61 -5.61 9.26 3.25
CA TYR A 61 -5.14 9.45 4.62
C TYR A 61 -4.13 10.59 4.67
N THR A 62 -4.52 11.68 5.35
CA THR A 62 -3.76 12.94 5.37
C THR A 62 -2.74 13.04 6.48
N GLU A 63 -2.82 12.16 7.49
CA GLU A 63 -1.88 12.15 8.62
C GLU A 63 -0.48 11.68 8.17
N TYR A 64 -0.44 10.70 7.26
CA TYR A 64 0.78 10.18 6.65
C TYR A 64 0.64 10.23 5.12
N PRO A 65 0.86 11.41 4.50
CA PRO A 65 0.59 11.59 3.09
C PRO A 65 1.55 10.77 2.23
N ILE A 66 0.99 9.90 1.39
CA ILE A 66 1.75 9.25 0.33
C ILE A 66 2.18 10.30 -0.69
N LYS A 67 3.48 10.41 -0.95
CA LYS A 67 4.01 11.40 -1.89
C LYS A 67 3.42 11.23 -3.29
N PRO A 68 3.13 12.32 -4.02
CA PRO A 68 2.48 12.26 -5.34
C PRO A 68 3.18 11.34 -6.35
N GLU A 69 4.51 11.24 -6.30
CA GLU A 69 5.32 10.37 -7.15
C GLU A 69 5.04 8.87 -6.94
N TYR A 70 4.56 8.48 -5.76
CA TYR A 70 4.20 7.09 -5.44
C TYR A 70 2.76 6.76 -5.82
N LEU A 71 1.89 7.77 -5.94
CA LEU A 71 0.49 7.58 -6.32
C LEU A 71 0.33 6.97 -7.71
N GLN A 72 1.26 7.25 -8.64
CA GLN A 72 1.22 6.63 -9.96
C GLN A 72 1.51 5.13 -9.88
N GLN A 73 2.49 4.72 -9.08
CA GLN A 73 2.85 3.30 -8.89
C GLN A 73 1.69 2.52 -8.25
N LEU A 74 1.00 3.13 -7.28
CA LEU A 74 -0.21 2.57 -6.68
C LEU A 74 -1.33 2.40 -7.71
N LYS A 75 -1.60 3.43 -8.52
CA LYS A 75 -2.63 3.37 -9.57
C LYS A 75 -2.33 2.29 -10.60
N ASP A 76 -1.09 2.15 -11.03
CA ASP A 76 -0.67 1.15 -12.02
C ASP A 76 -0.84 -0.26 -11.46
N LEU A 77 -0.52 -0.46 -10.18
CA LEU A 77 -0.73 -1.73 -9.49
C LEU A 77 -2.22 -2.05 -9.34
N PHE A 78 -3.06 -1.14 -8.84
CA PHE A 78 -4.50 -1.42 -8.68
C PHE A 78 -5.28 -1.44 -9.99
N GLY A 79 -4.75 -0.81 -11.04
CA GLY A 79 -5.29 -0.89 -12.40
C GLY A 79 -5.00 -2.23 -13.08
N SER A 80 -3.95 -2.94 -12.65
CA SER A 80 -3.52 -4.22 -13.26
C SER A 80 -3.74 -5.46 -12.39
N ALA A 81 -3.76 -5.31 -11.06
CA ALA A 81 -3.74 -6.40 -10.09
C ALA A 81 -5.10 -6.70 -9.44
N ILE A 82 -6.19 -6.03 -9.83
CA ILE A 82 -7.53 -6.44 -9.43
C ILE A 82 -8.08 -7.31 -10.55
N PRO A 83 -8.01 -8.66 -10.46
CA PRO A 83 -8.87 -9.48 -11.27
C PRO A 83 -10.30 -9.09 -10.92
N CYS A 84 -11.01 -8.44 -11.87
CA CYS A 84 -12.46 -8.40 -11.84
C CYS A 84 -12.93 -9.82 -11.54
N GLY A 85 -13.74 -9.97 -10.48
CA GLY A 85 -14.17 -11.25 -9.97
C GLY A 85 -14.56 -12.22 -11.08
N VAL A 86 -14.02 -13.44 -10.97
CA VAL A 86 -14.66 -14.64 -11.51
C VAL A 86 -15.89 -14.98 -10.70
#